data_AF-A0A166DSF3-F1
#
_entry.id   AF-A0A166DSF3-F1
#
_cell.length_a   1.000
_cell.length_b   1.000
_cell.length_c   1.000
_cell.angle_alpha   90.00
_cell.angle_beta   90.00
_cell.angle_gamma   90.00
#
_symmetry.space_group_name_H-M   'P 1'
#
loop_
_entity.id
_entity.type
_entity.pdbx_description
1 polymer ?
#
loop_
_entity_poly.entity_id
_entity_poly.type
_entity_poly.pdbx_seq_one_letter_code
_entity_poly.pdbx_strand_id
1 'polypeptide(L)'
;MLRMYTRLSTPLITPRSGAKLGVKARTKTQQISLLQLNVWFAPLKDPKSEFKAYRTKAALDHLSKCNPNVICLQEVTQPFWNALLNYSFFRDDFSFTDFPDHLRRTSTPHSPHTYGVLVAVRNSLLGLGSCAWEQDLPTHMGRRMVGVDVVSPHGGPPLRIGTCHFESLWSSLETRKAQFEICTSLISPNGGPSIFYGDTNITGVKEVAPPFDAGLKDARNVMHPAVKLNPHVKGATLIFSITFRWLNHPPTIWQVMHKGES
;
A
#
# COMPACT_ATOMS: atom_id res chain seq x y z
N MET A 1 -15.84 6.22 -5.50
CA MET A 1 -14.48 5.64 -5.48
C MET A 1 -13.50 6.75 -5.17
N LEU A 2 -13.04 6.81 -3.91
CA LEU A 2 -12.08 7.82 -3.44
C LEU A 2 -10.68 7.47 -3.99
N ARG A 3 -9.93 8.47 -4.47
CA ARG A 3 -8.63 8.28 -5.13
C ARG A 3 -7.56 8.97 -4.30
N MET A 4 -6.45 8.29 -4.00
CA MET A 4 -5.30 8.93 -3.38
C MET A 4 -4.00 8.39 -3.97
N TYR A 5 -3.19 9.32 -4.47
CA TYR A 5 -1.81 9.09 -4.87
C TYR A 5 -0.92 9.66 -3.79
N THR A 6 0.01 8.86 -3.27
CA THR A 6 0.97 9.33 -2.27
C THR A 6 2.37 9.29 -2.87
N ARG A 7 3.02 10.44 -2.93
CA ARG A 7 4.45 10.56 -3.24
C ARG A 7 5.21 10.81 -1.94
N LEU A 8 6.17 9.95 -1.65
CA LEU A 8 7.02 10.05 -0.47
C LEU A 8 8.46 10.29 -0.90
N SER A 9 9.17 11.11 -0.15
CA SER A 9 10.56 11.46 -0.42
C SER A 9 11.41 11.04 0.77
N THR A 10 12.29 10.07 0.58
CA THR A 10 13.17 9.57 1.66
C THR A 10 14.61 10.00 1.36
N PRO A 11 15.27 10.79 2.23
CA PRO A 11 16.67 11.15 2.04
C PRO A 11 17.54 9.91 2.22
N LEU A 12 18.36 9.59 1.22
CA LEU A 12 19.36 8.52 1.29
C LEU A 12 20.73 9.11 1.62
N ILE A 13 21.39 8.56 2.63
CA ILE A 13 22.76 8.89 3.01
C ILE A 13 23.66 7.75 2.54
N THR A 14 24.51 8.00 1.54
CA THR A 14 25.51 7.03 1.09
C THR A 14 26.84 7.26 1.81
N PRO A 15 27.40 6.29 2.56
CA PRO A 15 28.75 6.38 3.06
C PRO A 15 29.73 6.17 1.89
N ARG A 16 30.65 7.11 1.64
CA ARG A 16 31.81 6.86 0.76
C ARG A 16 32.98 6.42 1.64
N SER A 17 33.44 5.18 1.46
CA SER A 17 34.70 4.72 2.02
C SER A 17 35.88 5.42 1.32
N GLY A 18 36.66 6.21 2.07
CA GLY A 18 38.04 6.55 1.71
C GLY A 18 38.31 7.90 1.02
N ALA A 19 37.35 8.81 0.87
CA ALA A 19 37.61 10.12 0.25
C ALA A 19 37.80 11.22 1.30
N LYS A 20 38.90 11.97 1.16
CA LYS A 20 39.31 13.15 1.95
C LYS A 20 38.11 14.00 2.42
N LEU A 21 38.05 14.22 3.73
CA LEU A 21 37.12 15.10 4.45
C LEU A 21 37.04 16.47 3.75
N GLY A 22 35.93 16.74 3.05
CA GLY A 22 35.71 18.04 2.38
C GLY A 22 34.59 18.06 1.34
N VAL A 23 34.20 16.91 0.79
CA VAL A 23 33.08 16.86 -0.17
C VAL A 23 31.77 16.68 0.60
N LYS A 24 30.96 17.74 0.67
CA LYS A 24 29.56 17.66 1.15
C LYS A 24 28.85 16.54 0.38
N ALA A 25 28.50 15.45 1.05
CA ALA A 25 27.72 14.39 0.44
C ALA A 25 26.37 14.97 -0.02
N ARG A 26 26.14 15.03 -1.34
CA ARG A 26 24.82 15.34 -1.88
C ARG A 26 23.92 14.14 -1.61
N THR A 27 23.05 14.25 -0.62
CA THR A 27 21.97 13.29 -0.40
C THR A 27 20.96 13.47 -1.53
N LYS A 28 20.90 12.50 -2.45
CA LYS A 28 19.87 12.49 -3.49
C LYS A 28 18.63 11.86 -2.84
N THR A 29 17.62 12.68 -2.58
CA THR A 29 16.34 12.20 -2.06
C THR A 29 15.66 11.37 -3.14
N GLN A 30 15.39 10.10 -2.86
CA GLN A 30 14.62 9.25 -3.77
C GLN A 30 13.14 9.43 -3.48
N GLN A 31 12.37 9.74 -4.52
CA GLN A 31 10.92 9.76 -4.42
C GLN A 31 10.35 8.39 -4.77
N ILE A 32 9.43 7.91 -3.96
CA ILE A 32 8.69 6.67 -4.15
C ILE A 32 7.22 7.02 -4.24
N SER A 33 6.58 6.56 -5.32
CA SER A 33 5.15 6.66 -5.52
C SER A 33 4.48 5.33 -5.20
N LEU A 34 3.43 5.39 -4.39
CA LEU A 34 2.63 4.23 -4.01
C LEU A 34 1.20 4.41 -4.47
N LEU A 35 0.57 3.30 -4.86
CA LEU A 35 -0.82 3.22 -5.25
C LEU A 35 -1.46 2.03 -4.56
N GLN A 36 -2.63 2.23 -3.96
CA GLN A 36 -3.46 1.14 -3.46
C GLN A 36 -4.80 1.09 -4.16
N LEU A 37 -5.27 -0.14 -4.36
CA LEU A 37 -6.58 -0.39 -4.93
C LEU A 37 -7.15 -1.70 -4.40
N ASN A 38 -8.30 -1.63 -3.76
CA ASN A 38 -9.19 -2.79 -3.66
C ASN A 38 -9.82 -2.99 -5.05
N VAL A 39 -9.47 -4.08 -5.73
CA VAL A 39 -9.89 -4.31 -7.14
C VAL A 39 -11.32 -4.83 -7.25
N TRP A 40 -11.95 -5.14 -6.10
CA TRP A 40 -13.33 -5.54 -5.90
C TRP A 40 -13.80 -6.67 -6.84
N PHE A 41 -13.78 -7.91 -6.37
CA PHE A 41 -14.06 -9.08 -7.23
C PHE A 41 -15.54 -9.52 -7.26
N ALA A 42 -16.42 -8.87 -6.50
CA ALA A 42 -17.79 -9.32 -6.34
C ALA A 42 -18.47 -9.49 -7.72
N PRO A 43 -19.10 -10.66 -7.98
CA PRO A 43 -19.98 -10.77 -9.13
C PRO A 43 -21.06 -9.71 -8.98
N LEU A 44 -21.29 -8.91 -10.03
CA LEU A 44 -22.51 -8.15 -10.08
C LEU A 44 -23.68 -9.15 -10.15
N LYS A 45 -24.85 -8.71 -9.68
CA LYS A 45 -26.10 -9.46 -9.87
C LYS A 45 -26.38 -9.78 -11.34
N ASP A 46 -25.73 -9.07 -12.26
CA ASP A 46 -25.68 -9.39 -13.68
C ASP A 46 -24.55 -10.41 -13.97
N PRO A 47 -24.89 -11.66 -14.35
CA PRO A 47 -23.93 -12.74 -14.55
C PRO A 47 -23.05 -12.60 -15.80
N LYS A 48 -23.16 -11.51 -16.58
CA LYS A 48 -22.34 -11.31 -17.78
C LYS A 48 -20.84 -11.17 -17.44
N SER A 49 -20.07 -12.18 -17.84
CA SER A 49 -18.61 -12.28 -17.70
C SER A 49 -17.85 -11.09 -18.29
N GLU A 50 -18.41 -10.45 -19.33
CA GLU A 50 -17.82 -9.30 -20.01
C GLU A 50 -17.56 -8.11 -19.08
N PHE A 51 -18.42 -7.89 -18.08
CA PHE A 51 -18.26 -6.77 -17.17
C PHE A 51 -17.03 -6.93 -16.26
N LYS A 52 -16.71 -8.16 -15.87
CA LYS A 52 -15.50 -8.45 -15.08
C LYS A 52 -14.24 -8.19 -15.91
N ALA A 53 -14.21 -8.64 -17.17
CA ALA A 53 -13.07 -8.39 -18.05
C ALA A 53 -12.87 -6.88 -18.31
N TYR A 54 -13.96 -6.15 -18.55
CA TYR A 54 -13.91 -4.69 -18.73
C TYR A 54 -13.34 -3.98 -17.51
N ARG A 55 -13.82 -4.33 -16.29
CA ARG A 55 -13.32 -3.75 -15.04
C ARG A 55 -11.86 -4.09 -14.78
N THR A 56 -11.45 -5.34 -15.01
CA THR A 56 -10.05 -5.75 -14.88
C THR A 56 -9.19 -4.93 -15.83
N LYS A 57 -9.56 -4.82 -17.10
CA LYS A 57 -8.81 -4.00 -18.07
C LYS A 57 -8.74 -2.54 -17.63
N ALA A 58 -9.87 -1.93 -17.25
CA ALA A 58 -9.91 -0.54 -16.80
C ALA A 58 -9.03 -0.31 -15.56
N ALA A 59 -8.99 -1.25 -14.62
CA ALA A 59 -8.12 -1.20 -13.46
C ALA A 59 -6.64 -1.25 -13.86
N LEU A 60 -6.25 -2.20 -14.73
CA LEU A 60 -4.88 -2.35 -15.21
C LEU A 60 -4.41 -1.12 -16.02
N ASP A 61 -5.25 -0.62 -16.95
CA ASP A 61 -4.99 0.61 -17.71
C ASP A 61 -4.77 1.80 -16.76
N HIS A 62 -5.60 1.91 -15.71
CA HIS A 62 -5.49 2.98 -14.73
C HIS A 62 -4.20 2.88 -13.90
N LEU A 63 -3.90 1.71 -13.36
CA LEU A 63 -2.68 1.44 -12.61
C LEU A 63 -1.44 1.77 -13.45
N SER A 64 -1.43 1.37 -14.73
CA SER A 64 -0.34 1.65 -15.67
C SER A 64 -0.18 3.14 -15.96
N LYS A 65 -1.29 3.85 -16.24
CA LYS A 65 -1.28 5.29 -16.50
C LYS A 65 -0.71 6.09 -15.32
N CYS A 66 -0.92 5.62 -14.10
CA CYS A 66 -0.45 6.29 -12.89
C CYS A 66 1.03 6.07 -12.61
N ASN A 67 1.64 5.08 -13.27
CA ASN A 67 3.05 4.77 -13.22
C ASN A 67 3.65 4.70 -11.80
N PRO A 68 3.02 3.98 -10.84
CA PRO A 68 3.52 3.91 -9.48
C PRO A 68 4.83 3.12 -9.40
N ASN A 69 5.58 3.29 -8.30
CA ASN A 69 6.73 2.44 -7.99
C ASN A 69 6.34 1.22 -7.16
N VAL A 70 5.29 1.33 -6.35
CA VAL A 70 4.76 0.24 -5.52
C VAL A 70 3.25 0.22 -5.61
N ILE A 71 2.67 -0.97 -5.72
CA ILE A 71 1.22 -1.19 -5.82
C ILE A 71 0.79 -2.15 -4.72
N CYS A 72 -0.22 -1.76 -3.95
CA CYS A 72 -0.84 -2.58 -2.91
C CYS A 72 -2.27 -2.91 -3.31
N LEU A 73 -2.55 -4.15 -3.69
CA LEU A 73 -3.88 -4.58 -4.13
C LEU A 73 -4.57 -5.43 -3.06
N GLN A 74 -5.89 -5.26 -2.95
CA GLN A 74 -6.77 -6.12 -2.15
C GLN A 74 -7.85 -6.70 -3.04
N GLU A 75 -8.47 -7.80 -2.59
CA GLU A 75 -9.52 -8.48 -3.36
C GLU A 75 -9.02 -9.00 -4.72
N VAL A 76 -7.74 -9.37 -4.77
CA VAL A 76 -7.15 -9.99 -5.96
C VAL A 76 -7.65 -11.43 -6.04
N THR A 77 -8.12 -11.85 -7.21
CA THR A 77 -8.55 -13.22 -7.51
C THR A 77 -7.64 -13.86 -8.55
N GLN A 78 -7.70 -15.17 -8.74
CA GLN A 78 -6.90 -15.87 -9.77
C GLN A 78 -7.06 -15.26 -11.17
N PRO A 79 -8.28 -14.94 -11.68
CA PRO A 79 -8.41 -14.30 -12.98
C PRO A 79 -7.76 -12.91 -13.06
N PHE A 80 -7.86 -12.10 -12.01
CA PHE A 80 -7.21 -10.78 -11.98
C PHE A 80 -5.68 -10.92 -11.96
N TRP A 81 -5.15 -11.86 -11.17
CA TRP A 81 -3.73 -12.18 -11.15
C TRP A 81 -3.20 -12.62 -12.51
N ASN A 82 -3.91 -13.52 -13.19
CA ASN A 82 -3.55 -13.94 -14.55
C ASN A 82 -3.58 -12.76 -15.53
N ALA A 83 -4.57 -11.87 -15.44
CA ALA A 83 -4.62 -10.68 -16.27
C ALA A 83 -3.45 -9.73 -16.00
N LEU A 84 -3.06 -9.59 -14.73
CA LEU A 84 -1.92 -8.77 -14.32
C LEU A 84 -0.60 -9.31 -14.88
N LEU A 85 -0.35 -10.61 -14.77
CA LEU A 85 0.85 -11.26 -15.33
C LEU A 85 0.95 -11.18 -16.86
N ASN A 86 -0.19 -11.07 -17.56
CA ASN A 86 -0.23 -10.96 -19.01
C ASN A 86 -0.15 -9.51 -19.53
N TYR A 87 -0.28 -8.52 -18.65
CA TYR A 87 -0.26 -7.12 -19.03
C TYR A 87 1.19 -6.59 -18.97
N SER A 88 1.75 -6.22 -20.14
CA SER A 88 3.21 -5.97 -20.32
C SER A 88 3.82 -5.01 -19.31
N PHE A 89 3.13 -3.90 -19.01
CA PHE A 89 3.58 -2.93 -18.01
C PHE A 89 3.89 -3.56 -16.65
N PHE A 90 3.14 -4.57 -16.22
CA PHE A 90 3.38 -5.24 -14.93
C PHE A 90 4.39 -6.38 -15.09
N ARG A 91 4.24 -7.20 -16.13
CA ARG A 91 5.10 -8.36 -16.39
C ARG A 91 6.57 -7.98 -16.54
N ASP A 92 6.84 -6.87 -17.23
CA ASP A 92 8.20 -6.53 -17.64
C ASP A 92 8.94 -5.72 -16.54
N ASP A 93 8.20 -4.98 -15.71
CA ASP A 93 8.77 -3.98 -14.79
C ASP A 93 8.56 -4.27 -13.30
N PHE A 94 7.71 -5.23 -12.92
CA PHE A 94 7.33 -5.46 -11.52
C PHE A 94 7.64 -6.88 -11.06
N SER A 95 8.02 -6.96 -9.78
CA SER A 95 8.05 -8.19 -9.00
C SER A 95 6.87 -8.20 -8.02
N PHE A 96 6.40 -9.40 -7.67
CA PHE A 96 5.18 -9.62 -6.89
C PHE A 96 5.47 -10.45 -5.64
N THR A 97 4.77 -10.16 -4.54
CA THR A 97 4.64 -11.13 -3.43
C THR A 97 3.92 -12.39 -3.92
N ASP A 98 4.31 -13.56 -3.42
CA ASP A 98 3.79 -14.85 -3.88
C ASP A 98 2.27 -14.98 -3.68
N PHE A 99 1.50 -14.84 -4.74
CA PHE A 99 0.04 -14.83 -4.69
C PHE A 99 -0.64 -16.20 -4.86
N PRO A 100 -0.17 -17.12 -5.74
CA PRO A 100 -0.77 -18.44 -5.90
C PRO A 100 -0.93 -19.24 -4.60
N ASP A 101 0.05 -19.18 -3.71
CA ASP A 101 -0.03 -19.87 -2.41
C ASP A 101 -1.07 -19.25 -1.48
N HIS A 102 -1.33 -17.94 -1.60
CA HIS A 102 -2.33 -17.24 -0.79
C HIS A 102 -3.75 -17.72 -1.12
N LEU A 103 -4.05 -17.94 -2.40
CA LEU A 103 -5.38 -18.38 -2.83
C LEU A 103 -5.76 -19.76 -2.30
N ARG A 104 -4.77 -20.65 -2.15
CA ARG A 104 -5.00 -21.99 -1.58
C ARG A 104 -5.40 -21.95 -0.11
N ARG A 105 -4.96 -20.93 0.63
CA ARG A 105 -5.18 -20.82 2.07
C ARG A 105 -6.48 -20.08 2.44
N THR A 106 -7.02 -19.26 1.54
CA THR A 106 -8.23 -18.47 1.82
C THR A 106 -9.54 -19.16 1.42
N SER A 107 -9.48 -20.35 0.81
CA SER A 107 -10.69 -21.14 0.56
C SER A 107 -11.25 -21.69 1.87
N THR A 108 -12.38 -21.16 2.31
CA THR A 108 -13.18 -21.77 3.37
C THR A 108 -14.42 -22.43 2.77
N PRO A 109 -15.01 -23.44 3.41
CA PRO A 109 -16.27 -24.04 2.95
C PRO A 109 -17.41 -23.02 2.76
N HIS A 110 -17.32 -21.87 3.44
CA HIS A 110 -18.34 -20.83 3.44
C HIS A 110 -18.04 -19.66 2.48
N SER A 111 -16.84 -19.63 1.87
CA SER A 111 -16.45 -18.62 0.88
C SER A 111 -15.71 -19.30 -0.27
N PRO A 112 -16.42 -19.83 -1.28
CA PRO A 112 -15.80 -20.49 -2.43
C PRO A 112 -14.99 -19.52 -3.31
N HIS A 113 -15.13 -18.21 -3.08
CA HIS A 113 -14.34 -17.20 -3.76
C HIS A 113 -13.04 -16.97 -3.00
N THR A 114 -11.97 -17.60 -3.47
CA THR A 114 -10.61 -17.34 -3.00
C THR A 114 -10.14 -16.00 -3.53
N TYR A 115 -9.79 -15.10 -2.63
CA TYR A 115 -9.13 -13.85 -2.95
C TYR A 115 -8.02 -13.56 -1.93
N GLY A 116 -7.19 -12.58 -2.23
CA GLY A 116 -6.12 -12.18 -1.34
C GLY A 116 -5.67 -10.75 -1.54
N VAL A 117 -4.50 -10.47 -0.99
CA VAL A 117 -3.79 -9.20 -1.10
C VAL A 117 -2.46 -9.43 -1.80
N LEU A 118 -1.93 -8.39 -2.44
CA LEU A 118 -0.72 -8.44 -3.25
C LEU A 118 0.07 -7.14 -3.09
N VAL A 119 1.39 -7.24 -2.93
CA VAL A 119 2.30 -6.11 -3.18
C VAL A 119 3.05 -6.36 -4.47
N ALA A 120 3.06 -5.36 -5.35
CA ALA A 120 3.91 -5.31 -6.53
C ALA A 120 4.93 -4.17 -6.39
N VAL A 121 6.20 -4.43 -6.66
CA VAL A 121 7.29 -3.45 -6.57
C VAL A 121 8.00 -3.37 -7.90
N ARG A 122 8.30 -2.15 -8.37
CA ARG A 122 9.15 -1.98 -9.56
C ARG A 122 10.52 -2.62 -9.35
N ASN A 123 10.98 -3.38 -10.34
CA ASN A 123 12.27 -4.07 -10.33
C ASN A 123 13.43 -3.10 -10.08
N SER A 124 13.34 -1.86 -10.58
CA SER A 124 14.34 -0.81 -10.36
C SER A 124 14.49 -0.36 -8.90
N LEU A 125 13.56 -0.72 -8.00
CA LEU A 125 13.66 -0.44 -6.56
C LEU A 125 14.29 -1.58 -5.76
N LEU A 126 14.39 -2.78 -6.33
CA LEU A 126 14.79 -3.98 -5.59
C LEU A 126 16.30 -4.15 -5.62
N GLY A 127 16.98 -3.70 -4.56
CA GLY A 127 18.38 -4.01 -4.31
C GLY A 127 18.58 -5.41 -3.73
N LEU A 128 19.84 -5.85 -3.70
CA LEU A 128 20.23 -7.14 -3.10
C LEU A 128 19.82 -7.18 -1.62
N GLY A 129 19.15 -8.26 -1.21
CA GLY A 129 18.62 -8.43 0.14
C GLY A 129 17.16 -7.95 0.31
N SER A 130 16.53 -7.42 -0.74
CA SER A 130 15.08 -7.20 -0.71
C SER A 130 14.36 -8.54 -0.56
N CYS A 131 13.33 -8.60 0.28
CA CYS A 131 12.59 -9.84 0.55
C CYS A 131 11.09 -9.59 0.72
N ALA A 132 10.30 -10.62 0.45
CA ALA A 132 8.86 -10.63 0.73
C ALA A 132 8.58 -11.37 2.05
N TRP A 133 7.49 -11.00 2.71
CA TRP A 133 7.03 -11.65 3.94
C TRP A 133 5.51 -11.65 4.02
N GLU A 134 4.97 -12.56 4.82
CA GLU A 134 3.54 -12.70 5.08
C GLU A 134 3.26 -12.88 6.57
N GLN A 135 2.08 -12.46 7.00
CA GLN A 135 1.57 -12.70 8.35
C GLN A 135 0.08 -13.01 8.28
N ASP A 136 -0.31 -14.16 8.86
CA ASP A 136 -1.72 -14.47 9.08
C ASP A 136 -2.32 -13.58 10.16
N LEU A 137 -3.56 -13.13 9.93
CA LEU A 137 -4.27 -12.26 10.85
C LEU A 137 -5.45 -12.99 11.49
N PRO A 138 -5.87 -12.63 12.72
CA PRO A 138 -7.10 -13.14 13.31
C PRO A 138 -8.28 -12.82 12.39
N THR A 139 -9.03 -13.84 11.95
CA THR A 139 -10.02 -13.65 10.87
C THR A 139 -11.03 -14.80 10.74
N HIS A 140 -12.20 -14.47 10.19
CA HIS A 140 -13.17 -15.44 9.67
C HIS A 140 -13.27 -15.44 8.14
N MET A 141 -12.51 -14.57 7.46
CA MET A 141 -12.57 -14.34 6.01
C MET A 141 -11.19 -14.51 5.34
N GLY A 142 -10.25 -15.21 6.00
CA GLY A 142 -8.91 -15.47 5.44
C GLY A 142 -8.03 -14.23 5.31
N ARG A 143 -8.16 -13.26 6.23
CA ARG A 143 -7.34 -12.03 6.20
C ARG A 143 -5.88 -12.33 6.51
N ARG A 144 -5.01 -11.58 5.84
CA ARG A 144 -3.56 -11.59 6.07
C ARG A 144 -2.95 -10.25 5.73
N MET A 145 -1.72 -10.07 6.20
CA MET A 145 -0.82 -9.01 5.79
C MET A 145 0.26 -9.60 4.90
N VAL A 146 0.61 -8.90 3.83
CA VAL A 146 1.73 -9.25 2.96
C VAL A 146 2.59 -8.01 2.79
N GLY A 147 3.90 -8.21 2.73
CA GLY A 147 4.82 -7.09 2.67
C GLY A 147 6.14 -7.42 2.01
N VAL A 148 6.92 -6.36 1.85
CA VAL A 148 8.23 -6.36 1.22
C VAL A 148 9.15 -5.46 2.01
N ASP A 149 10.39 -5.90 2.19
CA ASP A 149 11.48 -5.06 2.61
C ASP A 149 12.26 -4.67 1.36
N VAL A 150 12.21 -3.38 1.02
CA VAL A 150 12.89 -2.83 -0.15
C VAL A 150 14.24 -2.30 0.29
N VAL A 151 15.30 -3.03 -0.07
CA VAL A 151 16.68 -2.57 0.14
C VAL A 151 17.04 -1.66 -1.02
N SER A 152 17.38 -0.39 -0.74
CA SER A 152 17.82 0.52 -1.79
C SER A 152 19.13 0.00 -2.42
N PRO A 153 19.27 0.00 -3.76
CA PRO A 153 20.53 -0.32 -4.42
C PRO A 153 21.65 0.67 -4.06
N HIS A 154 21.31 1.79 -3.43
CA HIS A 154 22.26 2.80 -2.96
C HIS A 154 22.59 2.68 -1.46
N GLY A 155 22.07 1.67 -0.76
CA GLY A 155 22.25 1.46 0.69
C GLY A 155 21.28 2.28 1.56
N GLY A 156 21.41 2.11 2.88
CA GLY A 156 20.49 2.67 3.88
C GLY A 156 19.59 1.62 4.54
N PRO A 157 18.77 2.00 5.53
CA PRO A 157 17.82 1.07 6.14
C PRO A 157 16.77 0.63 5.10
N PRO A 158 16.35 -0.65 5.09
CA PRO A 158 15.29 -1.12 4.20
C PRO A 158 13.99 -0.34 4.43
N LEU A 159 13.29 -0.01 3.35
CA LEU A 159 11.93 0.49 3.41
C LEU A 159 10.97 -0.69 3.51
N ARG A 160 10.31 -0.85 4.65
CA ARG A 160 9.30 -1.88 4.84
C ARG A 160 7.94 -1.41 4.33
N ILE A 161 7.31 -2.16 3.44
CA ILE A 161 6.00 -1.84 2.88
C ILE A 161 5.08 -3.03 3.09
N GLY A 162 3.87 -2.80 3.59
CA GLY A 162 2.91 -3.86 3.86
C GLY A 162 1.49 -3.46 3.48
N THR A 163 0.71 -4.45 3.08
CA THR A 163 -0.70 -4.32 2.75
C THR A 163 -1.54 -5.41 3.38
N CYS A 164 -2.81 -5.10 3.62
CA CYS A 164 -3.79 -6.00 4.20
C CYS A 164 -5.19 -5.70 3.64
N HIS A 165 -6.12 -6.59 3.94
CA HIS A 165 -7.55 -6.34 3.80
C HIS A 165 -8.25 -6.84 5.06
N PHE A 166 -8.56 -5.93 5.98
CA PHE A 166 -9.14 -6.24 7.29
C PHE A 166 -10.59 -6.71 7.21
N GLU A 167 -11.11 -7.16 8.34
CA GLU A 167 -12.44 -7.75 8.45
C GLU A 167 -13.57 -6.75 8.10
N SER A 168 -14.39 -7.08 7.09
CA SER A 168 -15.29 -6.11 6.45
C SER A 168 -16.60 -5.82 7.19
N LEU A 169 -17.07 -6.72 8.07
CA LEU A 169 -18.38 -6.57 8.71
C LEU A 169 -18.30 -5.60 9.90
N TRP A 170 -19.33 -4.79 10.10
CA TRP A 170 -19.40 -3.82 11.20
C TRP A 170 -19.27 -4.47 12.58
N SER A 171 -19.75 -5.72 12.72
CA SER A 171 -19.67 -6.52 13.94
C SER A 171 -18.25 -6.99 14.28
N SER A 172 -17.29 -6.87 13.36
CA SER A 172 -15.91 -7.35 13.51
C SER A 172 -14.96 -6.31 14.09
N LEU A 173 -15.46 -5.40 14.94
CA LEU A 173 -14.69 -4.30 15.50
C LEU A 173 -13.45 -4.78 16.27
N GLU A 174 -13.60 -5.73 17.19
CA GLU A 174 -12.48 -6.24 17.99
C GLU A 174 -11.48 -7.02 17.14
N THR A 175 -11.95 -7.75 16.13
CA THR A 175 -11.08 -8.41 15.15
C THR A 175 -10.23 -7.40 14.40
N ARG A 176 -10.82 -6.30 13.90
CA ARG A 176 -10.07 -5.25 13.19
C ARG A 176 -9.05 -4.54 14.08
N LYS A 177 -9.37 -4.30 15.36
CA LYS A 177 -8.42 -3.75 16.33
C LYS A 177 -7.19 -4.65 16.48
N ALA A 178 -7.42 -5.95 16.72
CA ALA A 178 -6.33 -6.92 16.81
C ALA A 178 -5.50 -7.00 15.51
N GLN A 179 -6.17 -6.98 14.35
CA GLN A 179 -5.51 -6.94 13.04
C GLN A 179 -4.62 -5.69 12.90
N PHE A 180 -5.12 -4.53 13.32
CA PHE A 180 -4.40 -3.27 13.24
C PHE A 180 -3.18 -3.21 14.16
N GLU A 181 -3.32 -3.69 15.40
CA GLU A 181 -2.20 -3.81 16.35
C GLU A 181 -1.10 -4.72 15.82
N ILE A 182 -1.46 -5.89 15.28
CA ILE A 182 -0.50 -6.81 14.65
C ILE A 182 0.21 -6.12 13.47
N CYS A 183 -0.54 -5.54 12.53
CA CYS A 183 0.05 -4.91 11.34
C CYS A 183 0.98 -3.74 11.68
N THR A 184 0.63 -2.93 12.68
CA THR A 184 1.45 -1.78 13.09
C THR A 184 2.71 -2.21 13.83
N SER A 185 2.67 -3.27 14.64
CA SER A 185 3.87 -3.86 15.25
C SER A 185 4.85 -4.42 14.21
N LEU A 186 4.36 -4.96 13.10
CA LEU A 186 5.17 -5.59 12.05
C LEU A 186 5.80 -4.60 11.08
N ILE A 187 5.17 -3.45 10.86
CA ILE A 187 5.67 -2.50 9.87
C ILE A 187 6.91 -1.75 10.38
N SER A 188 7.12 -1.66 11.70
CA SER A 188 8.24 -0.88 12.27
C SER A 188 8.94 -1.58 13.45
N PRO A 189 9.37 -2.85 13.34
CA PRO A 189 9.94 -3.57 14.49
C PRO A 189 11.24 -2.96 15.01
N ASN A 190 11.98 -2.22 14.16
CA ASN A 190 13.27 -1.62 14.49
C ASN A 190 13.28 -0.09 14.30
N GLY A 191 12.12 0.56 14.21
CA GLY A 191 12.02 2.01 13.99
C GLY A 191 12.48 2.49 12.59
N GLY A 192 12.63 1.58 11.63
CA GLY A 192 13.00 1.88 10.25
C GLY A 192 11.88 2.56 9.45
N PRO A 193 12.19 3.09 8.26
CA PRO A 193 11.19 3.66 7.37
C PRO A 193 10.18 2.58 6.94
N SER A 194 8.90 2.91 7.10
CA SER A 194 7.84 1.91 7.00
C SER A 194 6.57 2.50 6.39
N ILE A 195 5.83 1.72 5.61
CA ILE A 195 4.58 2.14 5.00
C ILE A 195 3.58 1.00 5.13
N PHE A 196 2.45 1.28 5.78
CA PHE A 196 1.35 0.35 5.88
C PHE A 196 0.16 0.87 5.06
N TYR A 197 -0.31 0.11 4.09
CA TYR A 197 -1.33 0.59 3.17
C TYR A 197 -2.28 -0.53 2.79
N GLY A 198 -3.57 -0.43 3.11
CA GLY A 198 -4.53 -1.48 2.80
C GLY A 198 -5.98 -1.04 2.94
N ASP A 199 -6.89 -1.96 2.62
CA ASP A 199 -8.30 -1.76 2.90
C ASP A 199 -8.57 -2.18 4.35
N THR A 200 -8.57 -1.20 5.25
CA THR A 200 -8.67 -1.48 6.68
C THR A 200 -10.11 -1.72 7.15
N ASN A 201 -11.13 -1.42 6.34
CA ASN A 201 -12.53 -1.46 6.77
C ASN A 201 -12.79 -0.73 8.11
N ILE A 202 -11.90 0.17 8.53
CA ILE A 202 -12.00 0.88 9.81
C ILE A 202 -13.08 1.96 9.65
N THR A 203 -13.97 2.01 10.64
CA THR A 203 -15.14 2.87 10.61
C THR A 203 -15.08 3.99 11.63
N GLY A 204 -14.16 3.91 12.60
CA GLY A 204 -14.03 4.94 13.63
C GLY A 204 -12.67 4.98 14.32
N VAL A 205 -12.40 6.13 14.96
CA VAL A 205 -11.15 6.43 15.67
C VAL A 205 -10.85 5.44 16.81
N LYS A 206 -11.89 4.89 17.43
CA LYS A 206 -11.75 3.89 18.51
C LYS A 206 -11.00 2.62 18.08
N GLU A 207 -10.97 2.33 16.78
CA GLU A 207 -10.30 1.16 16.21
C GLU A 207 -8.78 1.38 16.02
N VAL A 208 -8.32 2.64 16.12
CA VAL A 208 -6.96 3.04 15.71
C VAL A 208 -6.22 3.88 16.74
N ALA A 209 -6.87 4.31 17.83
CA ALA A 209 -6.30 5.27 18.77
C ALA A 209 -4.89 4.87 19.30
N PRO A 210 -4.65 3.63 19.78
CA PRO A 210 -3.37 3.32 20.40
C PRO A 210 -2.16 3.44 19.45
N PRO A 211 -2.21 2.95 18.19
CA PRO A 211 -1.09 3.16 17.26
C PRO A 211 -0.88 4.63 16.83
N PHE A 212 -1.94 5.45 16.77
CA PHE A 212 -1.77 6.89 16.51
C PHE A 212 -1.05 7.60 17.65
N ASP A 213 -1.38 7.24 18.89
CA ASP A 213 -0.70 7.77 20.08
C ASP A 213 0.78 7.36 20.12
N ALA A 214 1.12 6.22 19.53
CA ALA A 214 2.49 5.74 19.34
C ALA A 214 3.27 6.43 18.20
N GLY A 215 2.69 7.46 17.56
CA GLY A 215 3.36 8.28 16.55
C GLY A 215 3.13 7.86 15.10
N LEU A 216 2.21 6.90 14.86
CA LEU A 216 1.77 6.55 13.51
C LEU A 216 1.09 7.77 12.84
N LYS A 217 1.37 7.99 11.56
CA LYS A 217 0.80 9.11 10.80
C LYS A 217 -0.07 8.60 9.66
N ASP A 218 -1.23 9.21 9.53
CA ASP A 218 -2.10 9.04 8.38
C ASP A 218 -1.67 10.02 7.28
N ALA A 219 -1.36 9.49 6.09
CA ALA A 219 -0.88 10.26 4.95
C ALA A 219 -1.90 11.29 4.49
N ARG A 220 -3.20 10.94 4.52
CA ARG A 220 -4.28 11.83 4.14
C ARG A 220 -4.34 13.02 5.09
N ASN A 221 -4.25 12.79 6.38
CA ASN A 221 -4.23 13.86 7.38
C ASN A 221 -2.98 14.75 7.25
N VAL A 222 -1.83 14.16 6.90
CA VAL A 222 -0.59 14.91 6.66
C VAL A 222 -0.67 15.75 5.37
N MET A 223 -1.24 15.20 4.29
CA MET A 223 -1.34 15.88 2.99
C MET A 223 -2.52 16.86 2.92
N HIS A 224 -3.57 16.63 3.69
CA HIS A 224 -4.81 17.41 3.68
C HIS A 224 -5.26 17.76 5.11
N PRO A 225 -4.47 18.54 5.88
CA PRO A 225 -4.74 18.84 7.28
C PRO A 225 -6.06 19.61 7.52
N ALA A 226 -6.58 20.28 6.48
CA ALA A 226 -7.88 20.96 6.53
C ALA A 226 -9.08 20.00 6.51
N VAL A 227 -8.88 18.74 6.08
CA VAL A 227 -9.93 17.72 6.08
C VAL A 227 -9.89 17.03 7.43
N LYS A 228 -10.60 17.61 8.42
CA LYS A 228 -10.83 16.91 9.69
C LYS A 228 -11.59 15.61 9.38
N LEU A 229 -11.14 14.49 9.97
CA LEU A 229 -11.88 13.24 9.95
C LEU A 229 -13.31 13.54 10.40
N ASN A 230 -14.27 13.43 9.48
CA ASN A 230 -15.67 13.54 9.85
C ASN A 230 -16.00 12.30 10.71
N PRO A 231 -16.40 12.48 11.99
CA PRO A 231 -16.63 11.37 12.91
C PRO A 231 -17.78 10.43 12.46
N HIS A 232 -18.48 10.76 11.37
CA HIS A 232 -19.62 10.01 10.83
C HIS A 232 -19.38 9.35 9.47
N VAL A 233 -18.16 9.38 8.91
CA VAL A 233 -17.90 8.73 7.61
C VAL A 233 -17.77 7.22 7.79
N LYS A 234 -18.84 6.49 7.46
CA LYS A 234 -18.84 5.03 7.32
C LYS A 234 -17.98 4.64 6.12
N GLY A 235 -16.92 3.85 6.33
CA GLY A 235 -16.12 3.21 5.27
C GLY A 235 -14.94 4.03 4.73
N ALA A 236 -14.22 4.77 5.58
CA ALA A 236 -13.00 5.45 5.15
C ALA A 236 -11.83 4.45 5.04
N THR A 237 -11.27 4.27 3.84
CA THR A 237 -9.94 3.70 3.66
C THR A 237 -8.94 4.63 4.36
N LEU A 238 -8.38 4.18 5.48
CA LEU A 238 -7.31 4.87 6.17
C LEU A 238 -6.00 4.61 5.42
N ILE A 239 -5.30 5.68 5.10
CA ILE A 239 -4.07 5.65 4.33
C ILE A 239 -2.97 5.98 5.31
N PHE A 240 -2.26 4.97 5.80
CA PHE A 240 -1.08 5.23 6.61
C PHE A 240 0.11 5.43 5.68
N SER A 241 0.74 6.58 5.81
CA SER A 241 2.09 6.78 5.31
C SER A 241 2.88 7.34 6.47
N ILE A 242 3.79 6.53 6.98
CA ILE A 242 4.74 7.02 7.96
C ILE A 242 5.80 7.78 7.16
N THR A 243 5.68 9.10 7.16
CA THR A 243 6.74 9.99 6.67
C THR A 243 7.46 10.60 7.87
N PHE A 244 8.76 10.37 7.96
CA PHE A 244 9.64 11.11 8.87
C PHE A 244 9.70 12.59 8.41
N ARG A 245 9.59 13.53 9.36
CA ARG A 245 9.68 14.99 9.11
C ARG A 245 11.06 15.48 9.58
N TRP A 246 11.70 16.33 8.78
CA TRP A 246 12.71 17.30 9.23
C TRP A 246 12.14 18.72 9.03
N LEU A 247 12.43 19.62 9.97
CA LEU A 247 11.83 20.95 10.16
C LEU A 247 12.45 22.06 9.29
N ASN A 248 11.62 22.91 8.64
CA ASN A 248 11.55 24.39 8.77
C ASN A 248 10.76 25.08 7.61
N HIS A 249 9.94 26.06 7.98
CA HIS A 249 8.89 26.92 7.35
C HIS A 249 9.23 27.75 6.05
N PRO A 250 8.29 28.55 5.43
CA PRO A 250 6.82 28.48 5.20
C PRO A 250 6.40 28.84 3.71
N PRO A 251 5.21 29.41 3.36
CA PRO A 251 4.17 28.74 2.53
C PRO A 251 3.82 29.40 1.18
N THR A 252 3.38 28.65 0.14
CA THR A 252 2.49 29.21 -0.91
C THR A 252 1.70 28.15 -1.72
N ILE A 253 0.38 28.30 -1.67
CA ILE A 253 -0.71 28.15 -2.69
C ILE A 253 -0.54 27.20 -3.90
N TRP A 254 -1.53 26.29 -3.99
CA TRP A 254 -2.08 25.43 -5.07
C TRP A 254 -1.75 25.72 -6.55
N GLN A 255 -1.62 24.64 -7.35
CA GLN A 255 -2.34 24.55 -8.63
C GLN A 255 -2.56 23.10 -9.12
N VAL A 256 -3.83 22.79 -9.38
CA VAL A 256 -4.33 21.68 -10.19
C VAL A 256 -4.07 22.02 -11.65
N MET A 257 -3.38 21.15 -12.41
CA MET A 257 -3.30 21.31 -13.86
C MET A 257 -4.48 20.61 -14.54
N HIS A 258 -5.41 21.42 -15.06
CA HIS A 258 -6.27 21.07 -16.18
C HIS A 258 -5.42 20.90 -17.44
N LYS A 259 -5.65 19.84 -18.21
CA LYS A 259 -5.21 19.76 -19.60
C LYS A 259 -6.04 20.74 -20.42
N GLY A 260 -5.39 21.69 -21.08
CA GLY A 260 -5.92 22.38 -22.25
C GLY A 260 -5.58 21.57 -23.50
N GLU A 261 -6.60 21.34 -24.31
CA GLU A 261 -6.50 20.83 -25.67
C GLU A 261 -5.79 21.86 -26.56
N SER A 262 -5.13 21.38 -27.61
CA SER A 262 -4.66 22.18 -28.74
C SER A 262 -5.82 22.56 -29.66
#